data_AF-A0A928BZG0-F1
#
_entry.id   AF-A0A928BZG0-F1
#
_cell.length_a   1.000
_cell.length_b   1.000
_cell.length_c   1.000
_cell.angle_alpha   90.00
_cell.angle_beta   90.00
_cell.angle_gamma   90.00
#
_symmetry.space_group_name_H-M   'P 1'
#
loop_
_entity.id
_entity.type
_entity.pdbx_description
1 polymer ?
#
loop_
_entity_poly.entity_id
_entity_poly.type
_entity_poly.pdbx_seq_one_letter_code
_entity_poly.pdbx_strand_id
1 'polypeptide(L)' 'MLFLPAAGYRNNSNLNNAGSNGNYWSSSLNTSNSSNAYNLNFNSSNVDWNNNNRYYGQSVRAVCECA' A
#
# COMPACT_ATOMS: atom_id res chain seq x y z
N MET A 1 -10.88 16.44 3.09
CA MET A 1 -10.41 15.82 1.82
C MET A 1 -9.11 15.09 2.09
N LEU A 2 -9.01 13.82 1.69
CA LEU A 2 -7.80 13.01 1.82
C LEU A 2 -7.16 12.89 0.43
N PHE A 3 -5.92 13.35 0.28
CA PHE A 3 -5.13 13.16 -0.94
C PHE A 3 -4.19 11.94 -0.77
N LEU A 4 -4.32 10.96 -1.66
CA LEU A 4 -3.49 9.77 -1.71
C LEU A 4 -2.66 9.82 -3.00
N PRO A 5 -1.37 10.19 -2.96
CA PRO A 5 -0.54 10.15 -4.16
C PRO A 5 -0.37 8.73 -4.68
N ALA A 6 -0.30 8.59 -6.01
CA ALA A 6 0.16 7.38 -6.69
C ALA A 6 1.69 7.22 -6.54
N ALA A 7 2.15 7.09 -5.30
CA ALA A 7 3.57 7.08 -4.96
C ALA A 7 4.31 5.81 -5.40
N GLY A 8 3.59 4.79 -5.86
CA GLY A 8 4.17 3.49 -6.18
C GLY A 8 4.59 2.73 -4.92
N TYR A 9 5.62 1.90 -5.04
CA TYR A 9 6.25 1.22 -3.91
C TYR A 9 7.75 0.98 -4.16
N ARG A 10 8.51 0.82 -3.09
CA ARG A 10 9.94 0.48 -3.13
C ARG A 10 10.15 -1.03 -3.07
N ASN A 11 11.00 -1.54 -3.94
CA ASN A 11 11.54 -2.89 -3.90
C ASN A 11 13.07 -2.78 -3.90
N ASN A 12 13.69 -2.94 -2.74
CA ASN A 12 15.09 -2.62 -2.49
C ASN A 12 15.39 -1.18 -2.95
N SER A 13 16.30 -1.00 -3.91
CA SER A 13 16.66 0.32 -4.46
C SER A 13 15.68 0.84 -5.51
N ASN A 14 14.80 -0.02 -6.05
CA ASN A 14 13.92 0.32 -7.16
C ASN A 14 12.63 0.98 -6.67
N LEU A 15 12.17 1.99 -7.41
CA LEU A 15 10.85 2.61 -7.25
C LEU A 15 9.95 2.14 -8.40
N ASN A 16 8.89 1.42 -8.07
CA ASN A 16 7.97 0.82 -9.04
C ASN A 16 6.65 1.57 -9.06
N ASN A 17 6.07 1.74 -10.25
CA ASN A 17 4.71 2.27 -10.48
C ASN A 17 4.44 3.68 -9.93
N ALA A 18 5.49 4.47 -9.68
CA ALA A 18 5.34 5.86 -9.29
C ALA A 18 4.63 6.65 -10.42
N GLY A 19 3.62 7.43 -10.05
CA GLY A 19 2.75 8.16 -10.96
C GLY A 19 1.57 7.35 -11.51
N SER A 20 1.60 6.01 -11.41
CA SER A 20 0.57 5.14 -11.98
C SER A 20 -0.27 4.41 -10.93
N ASN A 21 0.35 3.93 -9.84
CA ASN A 21 -0.34 3.21 -8.78
C ASN A 21 -0.06 3.80 -7.41
N GLY A 22 -1.09 3.91 -6.58
CA GLY A 22 -0.94 4.10 -5.14
C GLY A 22 -0.90 2.75 -4.44
N ASN A 23 0.10 2.54 -3.58
CA ASN A 23 0.22 1.35 -2.75
C ASN A 23 0.32 1.78 -1.29
N TYR A 24 -0.67 1.39 -0.49
CA TYR A 24 -0.77 1.78 0.92
C TYR A 24 -0.92 0.56 1.81
N TRP A 25 -0.03 0.42 2.79
CA TRP A 25 -0.11 -0.65 3.77
C TRP A 25 -1.37 -0.49 4.65
N SER A 26 -2.01 -1.63 4.94
CA SER A 26 -2.94 -1.78 6.04
C SER A 26 -2.19 -2.22 7.30
N SER A 27 -2.80 -2.00 8.48
CA SER A 27 -2.32 -2.57 9.75
C SER A 27 -2.51 -4.09 9.83
N SER A 28 -3.26 -4.69 8.91
CA SER A 28 -3.59 -6.11 8.91
C SER A 28 -2.50 -6.97 8.26
N LEU A 29 -2.03 -7.97 8.99
CA LEU A 29 -1.14 -9.01 8.47
C LEU A 29 -1.92 -10.08 7.69
N ASN A 30 -1.27 -10.72 6.72
CA ASN A 30 -1.82 -11.93 6.13
C ASN A 30 -1.59 -13.11 7.10
N THR A 31 -2.67 -13.60 7.72
CA THR A 31 -2.60 -14.69 8.71
C THR A 31 -2.17 -16.02 8.11
N SER A 32 -2.37 -16.22 6.81
CA SER A 32 -1.95 -17.44 6.10
C SER A 32 -0.50 -17.41 5.63
N ASN A 33 0.11 -16.22 5.54
CA ASN A 33 1.51 -16.05 5.19
C ASN A 33 2.11 -14.85 5.92
N SER A 34 2.84 -15.12 7.00
CA SER A 34 3.43 -14.10 7.86
C SER A 34 4.46 -13.21 7.18
N SER A 35 4.99 -13.59 6.00
CA SER A 35 5.85 -12.72 5.19
C SER A 35 5.09 -11.60 4.48
N ASN A 36 3.76 -11.70 4.39
CA ASN A 36 2.89 -10.75 3.71
C ASN A 36 2.06 -9.90 4.68
N ALA A 37 1.71 -8.70 4.24
CA ALA A 37 0.68 -7.86 4.85
C ALA A 37 -0.33 -7.42 3.78
N TYR A 38 -1.52 -7.00 4.22
CA TYR A 38 -2.52 -6.46 3.31
C TYR A 38 -2.20 -5.02 2.93
N ASN A 39 -2.51 -4.66 1.69
CA ASN A 39 -2.35 -3.31 1.18
C ASN A 39 -3.49 -2.93 0.25
N LEU A 40 -3.82 -1.64 0.25
CA LEU A 40 -4.67 -1.03 -0.75
C LEU A 40 -3.81 -0.70 -1.97
N ASN A 41 -4.22 -1.19 -3.13
CA ASN A 41 -3.68 -0.78 -4.43
C ASN A 41 -4.76 -0.01 -5.17
N PHE A 42 -4.40 1.10 -5.80
CA PHE A 42 -5.29 1.78 -6.74
C PHE A 42 -4.53 2.35 -7.92
N ASN A 43 -5.23 2.52 -9.03
CA ASN A 43 -4.77 3.24 -10.21
C ASN A 43 -5.94 4.01 -10.84
N SER A 44 -5.79 4.51 -12.07
CA SER A 44 -6.84 5.27 -12.77
C SER A 44 -8.10 4.46 -13.10
N SER A 45 -8.01 3.13 -13.08
CA SER A 45 -9.08 2.22 -13.52
C SER A 45 -9.75 1.48 -12.36
N ASN A 46 -9.01 1.11 -11.32
CA ASN A 46 -9.55 0.31 -10.21
C ASN A 46 -8.89 0.57 -8.85
N VAL A 47 -9.54 0.03 -7.81
CA VAL A 47 -9.09 0.02 -6.42
C VAL A 47 -9.27 -1.39 -5.87
N ASP A 48 -8.19 -2.02 -5.44
CA ASP A 48 -8.18 -3.42 -4.98
C ASP A 48 -7.45 -3.58 -3.64
N TRP A 49 -7.92 -4.57 -2.87
CA TRP A 49 -7.20 -5.07 -1.70
C TRP A 49 -6.27 -6.21 -2.12
N ASN A 50 -4.98 -6.04 -1.86
CA ASN A 50 -3.95 -7.02 -2.17
C ASN A 50 -3.22 -7.46 -0.90
N ASN A 51 -2.37 -8.48 -1.04
CA ASN A 51 -1.39 -8.82 -0.02
C ASN A 51 -0.02 -8.97 -0.66
N ASN A 52 1.00 -8.39 -0.03
CA ASN A 52 2.34 -8.30 -0.59
C ASN A 52 3.39 -8.51 0.49
N ASN A 53 4.62 -8.83 0.08
CA ASN A 53 5.74 -9.00 0.99
C ASN A 53 6.00 -7.73 1.81
N ARG A 54 6.14 -7.88 3.13
CA ARG A 54 6.30 -6.76 4.07
C ARG A 54 7.58 -5.95 3.86
N TYR A 55 8.57 -6.51 3.16
CA TYR A 55 9.82 -5.80 2.88
C TYR A 55 9.65 -4.71 1.79
N TYR A 56 8.54 -4.69 1.06
CA TYR A 56 8.26 -3.59 0.14
C TYR A 56 7.97 -2.30 0.90
N GLY A 57 8.62 -1.21 0.49
CA GLY A 57 8.37 0.12 1.03
C GLY A 57 7.12 0.72 0.38
N GLN A 58 5.95 0.50 0.96
CA GLN A 58 4.70 1.16 0.57
C GLN A 58 4.36 2.28 1.56
N SER A 59 3.53 3.22 1.14
CA SER A 59 3.11 4.32 2.02
C SER A 59 2.22 3.80 3.15
N VAL A 60 2.34 4.41 4.33
CA VAL A 60 1.38 4.27 5.44
C VAL A 60 0.74 5.63 5.67
N ARG A 61 -0.56 5.65 6.01
CA ARG A 61 -1.22 6.87 6.45
C ARG A 61 -1.79 6.65 7.84
N ALA A 62 -1.52 7.57 8.75
CA ALA A 62 -2.23 7.60 10.02
C ALA A 62 -3.74 7.80 9.78
N VAL A 63 -4.55 6.93 10.37
CA VAL A 63 -5.99 7.13 10.48
C VAL A 63 -6.21 7.87 11.79
N CYS A 64 -6.85 9.03 11.73
CA CYS A 64 -7.36 9.67 12.94
C CYS A 64 -8.75 9.11 13.18
N GLU A 65 -8.93 8.39 14.27
CA GLU A 65 -10.25 7.99 14.75
C GLU A 65 -10.82 9.19 15.50
N CYS A 66 -11.71 9.94 14.84
CA CYS A 66 -12.45 10.98 15.54
C CYS A 66 -13.43 10.28 16.48
N ALA A 67 -13.17 10.37 17.79
CA ALA A 67 -14.16 10.09 18.83
C ALA A 67 -15.18 11.24 18.93
#